data_AF-A0A1X7SVC2-F1
#
_entry.id   AF-A0A1X7SVC2-F1
#
_cell.length_a   1.000
_cell.length_b   1.000
_cell.length_c   1.000
_cell.angle_alpha   90.00
_cell.angle_beta   90.00
_cell.angle_gamma   90.00
#
_symmetry.space_group_name_H-M   'P 1'
#
loop_
_entity.id
_entity.type
_entity.pdbx_description
1 polymer ?
#
loop_
_entity_poly.entity_id
_entity_poly.type
_entity_poly.pdbx_seq_one_letter_code
_entity_poly.pdbx_strand_id
1 'polypeptide(L)'
;MAMSGRLFLFSLMVVLCSAKLPMFSWDTLPVFFHSGNESGLYSEESIKTIAKFPMVTIEKFQSDLVSGVDDEDDMMRVMKMVKDANPNVATYFYMNSYKDRPEMTRMARELDQHPDWYLRDSNGTKVKNAGQGFYVFDVSNPDVRQWWKETCLNALKATNGDGCFCDSSQHT
;
A
#
# COMPACT_ATOMS: atom_id res chain seq x y z
N MET A 1 17.64 5.99 66.20
CA MET A 1 17.06 5.11 65.17
C MET A 1 16.85 5.94 63.91
N ALA A 2 17.70 5.75 62.90
CA ALA A 2 17.59 6.45 61.62
C ALA A 2 16.97 5.50 60.60
N MET A 3 15.78 5.81 60.08
CA MET A 3 15.21 5.12 58.92
C MET A 3 15.64 5.88 57.66
N SER A 4 16.60 5.29 56.94
CA SER A 4 17.01 5.69 55.60
C SER A 4 15.91 5.27 54.61
N GLY A 5 15.06 6.21 54.22
CA GLY A 5 14.13 6.03 53.10
C GLY A 5 14.87 6.22 51.79
N ARG A 6 15.26 5.14 51.12
CA ARG A 6 15.73 5.19 49.73
C ARG A 6 14.53 5.40 48.81
N LEU A 7 14.38 6.62 48.31
CA LEU A 7 13.42 6.95 47.27
C LEU A 7 13.95 6.44 45.92
N PHE A 8 13.42 5.32 45.43
CA PHE A 8 13.65 4.87 44.06
C PHE A 8 12.77 5.69 43.11
N LEU A 9 13.38 6.67 42.43
CA LEU A 9 12.77 7.34 41.29
C LEU A 9 12.78 6.39 40.09
N PHE A 10 11.68 5.66 39.89
CA PHE A 10 11.38 5.02 38.60
C PHE A 10 11.00 6.13 37.62
N SER A 11 11.92 6.49 36.73
CA SER A 11 11.61 7.34 35.59
C SER A 11 10.71 6.54 34.64
N LEU A 12 9.43 6.87 34.62
CA LEU A 12 8.47 6.32 33.68
C LEU A 12 8.81 6.87 32.29
N MET A 13 9.67 6.19 31.54
CA MET A 13 9.80 6.41 30.10
C MET A 13 8.47 6.01 29.46
N VAL A 14 7.57 6.98 29.33
CA VAL A 14 6.44 6.86 28.41
C VAL A 14 7.06 6.86 27.02
N VAL A 15 7.28 5.67 26.47
CA VAL A 15 7.46 5.52 25.03
C VAL A 15 6.12 5.90 24.41
N LEU A 16 5.97 7.19 24.10
CA LEU A 16 4.95 7.63 23.17
C LEU A 16 5.29 6.92 21.86
N CYS A 17 4.66 5.77 21.64
CA CYS A 17 4.55 5.18 20.32
C CYS A 17 3.66 6.15 19.52
N SER A 18 4.23 7.29 19.13
CA SER A 18 3.59 8.23 18.22
C SER A 18 3.32 7.42 16.97
N ALA A 19 2.05 7.20 16.66
CA ALA A 19 1.69 6.72 15.34
C ALA A 19 2.44 7.62 14.34
N LYS A 20 3.22 7.00 13.42
CA LYS A 20 3.86 7.73 12.33
C LYS A 20 2.75 8.18 11.38
N LEU A 21 2.07 9.26 11.75
CA LEU A 21 1.08 9.90 10.90
C LEU A 21 1.83 10.73 9.86
N PRO A 22 1.23 10.93 8.68
CA PRO A 22 1.80 11.84 7.69
C PRO A 22 2.06 13.22 8.30
N MET A 23 3.22 13.82 7.98
CA MET A 23 3.58 15.16 8.50
C MET A 23 2.91 16.29 7.71
N PHE A 24 1.59 16.21 7.53
CA PHE A 24 0.74 17.23 6.94
C PHE A 24 -0.63 17.26 7.61
N SER A 25 -1.34 18.39 7.53
CA SER A 25 -2.71 18.51 8.05
C SER A 25 -3.71 17.86 7.09
N TRP A 26 -4.76 17.25 7.63
CA TRP A 26 -5.93 16.81 6.87
C TRP A 26 -6.97 17.92 6.67
N ASP A 27 -6.81 19.08 7.32
CA ASP A 27 -7.69 20.25 7.12
C ASP A 27 -7.57 20.80 5.69
N THR A 28 -6.40 20.62 5.07
CA THR A 28 -6.14 20.96 3.68
C THR A 28 -5.38 19.82 3.01
N LEU A 29 -5.90 19.29 1.90
CA LEU A 29 -5.20 18.25 1.15
C LEU A 29 -3.84 18.76 0.65
N PRO A 30 -2.74 18.05 0.90
CA PRO A 30 -1.45 18.43 0.35
C PRO A 30 -1.44 18.22 -1.17
N VAL A 31 -0.53 18.90 -1.85
CA VAL A 31 -0.12 18.47 -3.20
C VAL A 31 0.63 17.15 -3.05
N PHE A 32 0.16 16.10 -3.71
CA PHE A 32 0.72 14.76 -3.63
C PHE A 32 1.17 14.26 -5.00
N PHE A 33 2.05 13.26 -4.98
CA PHE A 33 2.52 12.58 -6.18
C PHE A 33 1.82 11.23 -6.34
N HIS A 34 1.29 10.97 -7.53
CA HIS A 34 0.71 9.70 -7.92
C HIS A 34 1.06 9.44 -9.38
N SER A 35 1.84 8.39 -9.66
CA SER A 35 2.28 8.09 -11.03
C SER A 35 2.82 6.67 -11.12
N GLY A 36 2.70 6.09 -12.31
CA GLY A 36 3.60 5.06 -12.81
C GLY A 36 4.47 5.65 -13.92
N ASN A 37 5.66 5.10 -14.14
CA ASN A 37 6.55 5.48 -15.23
C ASN A 37 6.59 4.40 -16.31
N GLU A 38 5.69 4.47 -17.28
CA GLU A 38 5.65 3.55 -18.42
C GLU A 38 6.88 3.67 -19.33
N SER A 39 7.63 4.78 -19.26
CA SER A 39 8.81 5.01 -20.10
C SER A 39 10.11 4.42 -19.55
N GLY A 40 10.12 3.93 -18.30
CA GLY A 40 11.34 3.42 -17.69
C GLY A 40 11.28 3.27 -16.17
N LEU A 41 12.36 2.74 -15.60
CA LEU A 41 12.56 2.78 -14.14
C LEU A 41 12.82 4.21 -13.67
N TYR A 42 12.37 4.56 -12.46
CA TYR A 42 12.71 5.84 -11.84
C TYR A 42 14.21 5.95 -11.56
N SER A 43 14.84 7.02 -12.07
CA SER A 43 16.23 7.36 -11.75
C SER A 43 16.35 7.94 -10.33
N GLU A 44 17.55 7.93 -9.74
CA GLU A 44 17.80 8.56 -8.44
C GLU A 44 17.39 10.05 -8.40
N GLU A 45 17.61 10.78 -9.50
CA GLU A 45 17.18 12.18 -9.61
C GLU A 45 15.66 12.32 -9.61
N SER A 46 14.96 11.41 -10.29
CA SER A 46 13.50 11.35 -10.26
C SER A 46 13.01 11.09 -8.85
N ILE A 47 13.62 10.13 -8.14
CA ILE A 47 13.29 9.84 -6.73
C ILE A 47 13.53 11.06 -5.83
N LYS A 48 14.64 11.79 -5.99
CA LYS A 48 14.88 13.03 -5.24
C LYS A 48 13.81 14.10 -5.51
N THR A 49 13.22 14.12 -6.69
CA THR A 49 12.11 15.01 -7.03
C THR A 49 10.80 14.54 -6.41
N ILE A 50 10.49 13.24 -6.52
CA ILE A 50 9.29 12.61 -5.93
C ILE A 50 9.30 12.75 -4.39
N ALA A 51 10.46 12.61 -3.75
CA ALA A 51 10.62 12.70 -2.30
C ALA A 51 10.41 14.12 -1.72
N LYS A 52 10.16 15.13 -2.57
CA LYS A 52 9.74 16.49 -2.15
C LYS A 52 8.26 16.57 -1.83
N PHE A 53 7.45 15.64 -2.34
CA PHE A 53 6.02 15.59 -2.04
C PHE A 53 5.80 14.95 -0.67
N PRO A 54 4.89 15.48 0.16
CA PRO A 54 4.59 14.93 1.48
C PRO A 54 3.84 13.59 1.42
N MET A 55 3.23 13.29 0.28
CA MET A 55 2.49 12.04 0.02
C MET A 55 2.82 11.52 -1.37
N VAL A 56 3.14 10.23 -1.46
CA VAL A 56 3.57 9.55 -2.68
C VAL A 56 2.86 8.20 -2.81
N THR A 57 2.21 7.98 -3.95
CA THR A 57 1.73 6.66 -4.39
C THR A 57 2.40 6.33 -5.72
N ILE A 58 2.94 5.12 -5.84
CA ILE A 58 3.50 4.61 -7.09
C ILE A 58 2.52 3.60 -7.65
N GLU A 59 2.14 3.78 -8.91
CA GLU A 59 1.31 2.82 -9.65
C GLU A 59 2.16 1.72 -10.25
N LYS A 60 1.49 0.62 -10.60
CA LYS A 60 1.97 -0.47 -11.47
C LYS A 60 2.48 0.05 -12.83
N PHE A 61 3.00 -0.86 -13.68
CA PHE A 61 3.49 -0.71 -15.08
C PHE A 61 5.00 -0.79 -15.28
N GLN A 62 5.82 -0.90 -14.23
CA GLN A 62 7.28 -0.92 -14.40
C GLN A 62 7.88 -2.33 -14.33
N SER A 63 7.14 -3.33 -13.86
CA SER A 63 7.66 -4.70 -13.75
C SER A 63 8.00 -5.32 -15.10
N ASP A 64 7.27 -4.98 -16.16
CA ASP A 64 7.54 -5.50 -17.52
C ASP A 64 8.94 -5.12 -18.03
N LEU A 65 9.57 -4.12 -17.42
CA LEU A 65 10.93 -3.68 -17.72
C LEU A 65 12.00 -4.50 -16.97
N VAL A 66 11.60 -5.32 -15.99
CA VAL A 66 12.49 -6.13 -15.17
C VAL A 66 12.01 -7.59 -15.15
N SER A 67 12.69 -8.43 -15.92
CA SER A 67 12.31 -9.84 -16.07
C SER A 67 12.18 -10.56 -14.72
N GLY A 68 11.02 -11.19 -14.51
CA GLY A 68 10.73 -12.01 -13.32
C GLY A 68 10.36 -11.22 -12.07
N VAL A 69 10.10 -9.92 -12.19
CA VAL A 69 9.62 -9.09 -11.07
C VAL A 69 8.11 -8.91 -11.18
N ASP A 70 7.42 -8.97 -10.04
CA ASP A 70 5.99 -8.64 -9.95
C ASP A 70 5.83 -7.10 -9.84
N ASP A 71 4.74 -6.51 -10.37
CA ASP A 71 4.47 -5.07 -10.22
C ASP A 71 4.44 -4.65 -8.75
N GLU A 72 3.93 -5.51 -7.87
CA GLU A 72 3.91 -5.30 -6.43
C GLU A 72 5.32 -5.13 -5.86
N ASP A 73 6.29 -5.93 -6.33
CA ASP A 73 7.68 -5.83 -5.88
C ASP A 73 8.36 -4.58 -6.42
N ASP A 74 8.08 -4.18 -7.66
CA ASP A 74 8.65 -2.96 -8.22
C ASP A 74 8.10 -1.71 -7.52
N MET A 75 6.78 -1.66 -7.28
CA MET A 75 6.16 -0.60 -6.48
C MET A 75 6.79 -0.52 -5.09
N MET A 76 6.99 -1.66 -4.40
CA MET A 76 7.66 -1.69 -3.10
C MET A 76 9.11 -1.21 -3.17
N ARG A 77 9.85 -1.58 -4.23
CA ARG A 77 11.22 -1.11 -4.48
C ARG A 77 11.26 0.41 -4.59
N VAL A 78 10.37 1.01 -5.38
CA VAL A 78 10.30 2.47 -5.55
C VAL A 78 9.85 3.17 -4.27
N MET A 79 8.86 2.63 -3.55
CA MET A 79 8.45 3.14 -2.23
C MET A 79 9.64 3.19 -1.26
N LYS A 80 10.46 2.14 -1.24
CA LYS A 80 11.68 2.10 -0.43
C LYS A 80 12.69 3.15 -0.87
N MET A 81 12.93 3.33 -2.16
CA MET A 81 13.82 4.39 -2.66
C MET A 81 13.35 5.80 -2.22
N VAL A 82 12.04 6.06 -2.24
CA VAL A 82 11.47 7.32 -1.75
C VAL A 82 11.70 7.49 -0.26
N LYS A 83 11.44 6.46 0.56
CA LYS A 83 11.68 6.49 2.01
C LYS A 83 13.17 6.65 2.36
N ASP A 84 14.06 6.01 1.61
CA ASP A 84 15.50 6.13 1.79
C ASP A 84 16.00 7.55 1.43
N ALA A 85 15.38 8.20 0.44
CA ALA A 85 15.67 9.60 0.10
C ALA A 85 15.09 10.60 1.10
N ASN A 86 13.89 10.33 1.64
CA ASN A 86 13.26 11.15 2.66
C ASN A 86 12.29 10.32 3.53
N PRO A 87 12.68 9.96 4.78
CA PRO A 87 11.87 9.06 5.63
C PRO A 87 10.55 9.69 6.10
N ASN A 88 10.41 11.00 5.95
CA ASN A 88 9.26 11.80 6.36
C ASN A 88 8.12 11.81 5.32
N VAL A 89 8.38 11.35 4.10
CA VAL A 89 7.34 11.22 3.05
C VAL A 89 6.37 10.11 3.46
N ALA A 90 5.07 10.38 3.38
CA ALA A 90 4.06 9.34 3.51
C ALA A 90 3.96 8.54 2.20
N THR A 91 4.37 7.28 2.21
CA THR A 91 4.29 6.40 1.03
C THR A 91 3.13 5.41 1.16
N TYR A 92 2.40 5.23 0.06
CA TYR A 92 1.22 4.38 0.01
C TYR A 92 1.37 3.28 -1.03
N PHE A 93 1.08 2.03 -0.63
CA PHE A 93 1.07 0.88 -1.54
C PHE A 93 -0.24 0.85 -2.32
N TYR A 94 -0.16 0.94 -3.65
CA TYR A 94 -1.34 0.95 -4.52
C TYR A 94 -1.99 -0.42 -4.62
N MET A 95 -3.31 -0.47 -4.42
CA MET A 95 -4.12 -1.66 -4.64
C MET A 95 -5.50 -1.28 -5.18
N ASN A 96 -6.07 -2.12 -6.05
CA ASN A 96 -7.49 -1.99 -6.39
C ASN A 96 -8.35 -2.54 -5.25
N SER A 97 -9.48 -1.88 -4.97
CA SER A 97 -10.34 -2.22 -3.83
C SER A 97 -11.24 -3.43 -4.09
N TYR A 98 -11.58 -3.70 -5.35
CA TYR A 98 -12.43 -4.85 -5.72
C TYR A 98 -12.12 -5.47 -7.09
N LYS A 99 -11.24 -4.86 -7.89
CA LYS A 99 -10.96 -5.31 -9.28
C LYS A 99 -9.72 -6.19 -9.34
N ASP A 100 -9.83 -7.29 -10.06
CA ASP A 100 -8.72 -8.13 -10.47
C ASP A 100 -8.00 -7.47 -11.67
N ARG A 101 -6.78 -6.99 -11.42
CA ARG A 101 -5.93 -6.34 -12.42
C ARG A 101 -4.81 -7.30 -12.79
N PRO A 102 -4.72 -7.77 -14.05
CA PRO A 102 -3.70 -8.75 -14.44
C PRO A 102 -2.27 -8.21 -14.32
N GLU A 103 -2.08 -6.90 -14.36
CA GLU A 103 -0.78 -6.27 -14.14
C GLU A 103 -0.27 -6.49 -12.71
N MET A 104 -1.17 -6.58 -11.71
CA MET A 104 -0.81 -6.95 -10.33
C MET A 104 -0.54 -8.46 -10.25
N THR A 105 0.55 -8.89 -10.87
CA THR A 105 0.76 -10.31 -11.23
C THR A 105 0.82 -11.24 -10.02
N ARG A 106 1.33 -10.80 -8.87
CA ARG A 106 1.30 -11.64 -7.65
C ARG A 106 -0.12 -11.81 -7.15
N MET A 107 -0.86 -10.71 -7.04
CA MET A 107 -2.25 -10.73 -6.59
C MET A 107 -3.13 -11.52 -7.56
N ALA A 108 -2.94 -11.37 -8.86
CA ALA A 108 -3.66 -12.12 -9.89
C ALA A 108 -3.43 -13.63 -9.73
N ARG A 109 -2.17 -14.06 -9.53
CA ARG A 109 -1.84 -15.48 -9.28
C ARG A 109 -2.47 -16.03 -8.00
N GLU A 110 -2.62 -15.21 -6.97
CA GLU A 110 -3.33 -15.60 -5.75
C GLU A 110 -4.83 -15.79 -6.05
N LEU A 111 -5.46 -14.81 -6.70
CA LEU A 111 -6.88 -14.89 -7.06
C LEU A 111 -7.20 -16.10 -7.96
N ASP A 112 -6.28 -16.48 -8.86
CA ASP A 112 -6.40 -17.68 -9.69
C ASP A 112 -6.47 -18.98 -8.87
N GLN A 113 -5.81 -19.02 -7.71
CA GLN A 113 -5.86 -20.16 -6.79
C GLN A 113 -7.15 -20.20 -5.95
N HIS A 114 -7.90 -19.09 -5.93
CA HIS A 114 -9.12 -18.91 -5.14
C HIS A 114 -10.31 -18.50 -6.03
N PRO A 115 -10.79 -19.38 -6.95
CA PRO A 115 -11.87 -19.05 -7.87
C PRO A 115 -13.22 -18.75 -7.19
N ASP A 116 -13.39 -19.14 -5.94
CA ASP A 116 -14.51 -18.86 -5.05
C ASP A 116 -14.48 -17.46 -4.43
N TRP A 117 -13.35 -16.74 -4.51
CA TRP A 117 -13.21 -15.36 -4.05
C TRP A 117 -13.78 -14.32 -5.03
N TYR A 118 -14.15 -14.71 -6.24
CA TYR A 118 -14.78 -13.81 -7.21
C TYR A 118 -16.25 -13.57 -6.89
N LEU A 119 -16.72 -12.33 -7.06
CA LEU A 119 -18.13 -12.01 -7.00
C LEU A 119 -18.89 -12.74 -8.11
N ARG A 120 -20.04 -13.29 -7.74
CA ARG A 120 -20.91 -14.04 -8.66
C ARG A 120 -22.32 -13.46 -8.69
N ASP A 121 -22.93 -13.50 -9.86
CA ASP A 121 -24.34 -13.17 -10.01
C ASP A 121 -25.25 -14.29 -9.48
N SER A 122 -26.58 -14.09 -9.57
CA SER A 122 -27.56 -15.08 -9.12
C SER A 122 -27.50 -16.41 -9.87
N ASN A 123 -26.84 -16.46 -11.03
CA ASN A 123 -26.64 -17.66 -11.84
C ASN A 123 -25.29 -18.34 -11.54
N GLY A 124 -24.50 -17.80 -10.61
CA GLY A 124 -23.17 -18.29 -10.27
C GLY A 124 -22.06 -17.85 -11.23
N THR A 125 -22.32 -16.92 -12.15
CA THR A 125 -21.34 -16.44 -13.14
C THR A 125 -20.46 -15.35 -12.55
N LYS A 126 -19.14 -15.38 -12.82
CA LYS A 126 -18.21 -14.33 -12.36
C LYS A 126 -18.63 -12.96 -12.92
N VAL A 127 -18.73 -11.98 -12.03
CA VAL A 127 -19.09 -10.60 -12.39
C VAL A 127 -17.87 -9.84 -12.88
N LYS A 128 -18.09 -8.95 -13.86
CA LYS A 128 -17.11 -7.98 -14.33
C LYS A 128 -17.54 -6.56 -13.97
N ASN A 129 -16.59 -5.68 -13.71
CA ASN A 129 -16.89 -4.28 -13.46
C ASN A 129 -17.41 -3.60 -14.74
N ALA A 130 -18.33 -2.64 -14.56
CA ALA A 130 -18.80 -1.81 -15.66
C ALA A 130 -17.64 -0.96 -16.23
N GLY A 131 -17.65 -0.74 -17.54
CA GLY A 131 -16.69 0.11 -18.24
C GLY A 131 -15.39 -0.59 -18.67
N GLN A 132 -14.72 -1.31 -17.77
CA GLN A 132 -13.41 -1.91 -18.08
C GLN A 132 -13.45 -3.42 -18.33
N GLY A 133 -14.45 -4.14 -17.83
CA GLY A 133 -14.61 -5.57 -18.10
C GLY A 133 -13.61 -6.47 -17.34
N PHE A 134 -13.03 -5.97 -16.25
CA PHE A 134 -12.21 -6.76 -15.32
C PHE A 134 -13.11 -7.55 -14.37
N TYR A 135 -12.69 -8.77 -14.03
CA TYR A 135 -13.37 -9.51 -12.98
C TYR A 135 -13.22 -8.81 -11.63
N VAL A 136 -14.17 -9.06 -10.75
CA VAL A 136 -14.21 -8.43 -9.44
C VAL A 136 -14.24 -9.48 -8.33
N PHE A 137 -13.48 -9.24 -7.27
CA PHE A 137 -13.48 -10.10 -6.09
C PHE A 137 -14.59 -9.70 -5.11
N ASP A 138 -15.12 -10.67 -4.39
CA ASP A 138 -16.22 -10.50 -3.46
C ASP A 138 -15.73 -9.94 -2.12
N VAL A 139 -15.86 -8.63 -1.96
CA VAL A 139 -15.49 -7.95 -0.70
C VAL A 139 -16.39 -8.31 0.49
N SER A 140 -17.51 -9.00 0.27
CA SER A 140 -18.34 -9.56 1.35
C SER A 140 -17.74 -10.83 1.96
N ASN A 141 -16.84 -11.51 1.23
CA ASN A 141 -16.09 -12.65 1.72
C ASN A 141 -15.01 -12.20 2.75
N PRO A 142 -15.03 -12.72 4.00
CA PRO A 142 -14.04 -12.36 5.02
C PRO A 142 -12.61 -12.73 4.64
N ASP A 143 -12.39 -13.81 3.91
CA ASP A 143 -11.05 -14.27 3.52
C ASP A 143 -10.44 -13.31 2.49
N VAL A 144 -11.25 -12.82 1.55
CA VAL A 144 -10.85 -11.78 0.60
C VAL A 144 -10.43 -10.49 1.32
N ARG A 145 -11.22 -10.05 2.31
CA ARG A 145 -10.86 -8.86 3.11
C ARG A 145 -9.57 -9.07 3.91
N GLN A 146 -9.38 -10.27 4.46
CA GLN A 146 -8.17 -10.60 5.21
C GLN A 146 -6.95 -10.61 4.29
N TRP A 147 -7.03 -11.28 3.15
CA TRP A 147 -5.97 -11.34 2.14
C TRP A 147 -5.58 -9.94 1.63
N TRP A 148 -6.58 -9.12 1.27
CA TRP A 148 -6.33 -7.76 0.78
C TRP A 148 -5.60 -6.91 1.84
N LYS A 149 -6.05 -6.99 3.09
CA LYS A 149 -5.42 -6.30 4.22
C LYS A 149 -3.99 -6.78 4.45
N GLU A 150 -3.77 -8.09 4.47
CA GLU A 150 -2.44 -8.67 4.72
C GLU A 150 -1.45 -8.34 3.60
N THR A 151 -1.91 -8.34 2.35
CA THR A 151 -1.11 -7.91 1.20
C THR A 151 -0.56 -6.50 1.41
N CYS A 152 -1.43 -5.55 1.80
CA CYS A 152 -0.96 -4.21 2.11
C CYS A 152 -0.02 -4.20 3.33
N LEU A 153 -0.40 -4.79 4.46
CA LEU A 153 0.41 -4.74 5.68
C LEU A 153 1.81 -5.33 5.49
N ASN A 154 1.94 -6.38 4.69
CA ASN A 154 3.21 -6.97 4.31
C ASN A 154 4.07 -5.99 3.49
N ALA A 155 3.46 -5.29 2.52
CA ALA A 155 4.14 -4.25 1.76
C ALA A 155 4.61 -3.08 2.64
N LEU A 156 3.77 -2.62 3.59
CA LEU A 156 4.15 -1.55 4.52
C LEU A 156 5.31 -1.97 5.42
N LYS A 157 5.28 -3.21 5.93
CA LYS A 157 6.38 -3.76 6.73
C LYS A 157 7.68 -3.85 5.94
N ALA A 158 7.62 -4.26 4.67
CA ALA A 158 8.79 -4.40 3.80
C ALA A 158 9.42 -3.04 3.42
N THR A 159 8.60 -1.99 3.31
CA THR A 159 9.01 -0.67 2.80
C THR A 159 9.17 0.38 3.89
N ASN A 160 8.76 0.08 5.14
CA ASN A 160 8.48 1.09 6.17
C ASN A 160 7.48 2.16 5.64
N GLY A 161 6.53 1.74 4.80
CA GLY A 161 5.48 2.59 4.24
C GLY A 161 4.37 2.91 5.25
N ASP A 162 3.50 3.85 4.89
CA ASP A 162 2.60 4.51 5.84
C ASP A 162 1.11 4.21 5.59
N GLY A 163 0.74 3.60 4.46
CA GLY A 163 -0.63 3.17 4.22
C GLY A 163 -0.89 2.48 2.89
N CYS A 164 -2.14 2.09 2.66
CA CYS A 164 -2.60 1.54 1.38
C CYS A 164 -3.35 2.63 0.60
N PHE A 165 -3.12 2.71 -0.71
CA PHE A 165 -3.97 3.48 -1.60
C PHE A 165 -5.04 2.55 -2.18
N CYS A 166 -6.30 2.80 -1.83
CA CYS A 166 -7.46 1.98 -2.25
C CYS A 166 -8.10 2.55 -3.51
N ASP A 167 -7.61 2.15 -4.68
CA ASP A 167 -8.20 2.55 -5.96
C ASP A 167 -9.52 1.85 -6.22
N SER A 168 -10.39 2.46 -7.02
CA SER A 168 -11.67 1.90 -7.44
C SER A 168 -12.53 1.50 -6.25
N SER A 169 -12.63 2.39 -5.27
CA SER A 169 -13.50 2.29 -4.10
C SER A 169 -14.91 2.85 -4.35
N GLN A 170 -15.24 3.16 -5.60
CA GLN A 170 -16.53 3.70 -6.01
C GLN A 170 -17.59 2.60 -6.01
N HIS A 171 -18.84 3.00 -5.75
CA HIS A 171 -20.00 2.10 -5.78
C HIS A 171 -20.13 1.47 -7.17
N THR A 172 -20.17 0.14 -7.22
CA THR A 172 -20.63 -0.63 -8.39
C THR A 172 -22.13 -0.53 -8.56
#